data_AF-A0A433A0S1-F1
#
_entry.id   AF-A0A433A0S1-F1
#
_cell.length_a   1.000
_cell.length_b   1.000
_cell.length_c   1.000
_cell.angle_alpha   90.00
_cell.angle_beta   90.00
_cell.angle_gamma   90.00
#
_symmetry.space_group_name_H-M   'P 1'
#
loop_
_entity.id
_entity.type
_entity.pdbx_description
1 polymer ?
#
loop_
_entity_poly.entity_id
_entity_poly.type
_entity_poly.pdbx_seq_one_letter_code
_entity_poly.pdbx_strand_id
1 'polypeptide(L)'
;MSPPLSPVGSGKTALMLALCRALRDRYSVAAVTNDIFTREDTEFLVRNQALPAERIVAIETGGCPHARGRLADYIIYVIDVAGGDKIPRKGGPGITQSDLLVINKTDLATIVGADLAVMERDARKMRGTGPTVFAQVKNNVGVDEIIGLILGEWKASGAAGEADA
;
A
#
# COMPACT_ATOMS: atom_id res chain seq x y z
N MET A 1 21.06 -4.27 -8.69
CA MET A 1 20.26 -3.03 -8.81
C MET A 1 19.10 -3.13 -7.83
N SER A 2 19.14 -2.34 -6.76
CA SER A 2 18.06 -2.27 -5.77
C SER A 2 16.78 -1.77 -6.44
N PRO A 3 15.62 -2.41 -6.24
CA PRO A 3 14.39 -1.92 -6.84
C PRO A 3 13.95 -0.62 -6.18
N PRO A 4 13.25 0.25 -6.91
CA PRO A 4 12.88 1.56 -6.40
C PRO A 4 11.81 1.39 -5.32
N LEU A 5 12.06 2.07 -4.20
CA LEU A 5 11.05 2.51 -3.25
C LEU A 5 9.80 2.98 -4.00
N SER A 6 8.62 2.71 -3.46
CA SER A 6 7.37 3.27 -3.99
C SER A 6 7.51 4.80 -4.13
N PRO A 7 7.15 5.43 -5.27
CA PRO A 7 7.42 6.84 -5.53
C PRO A 7 6.99 7.80 -4.39
N VAL A 8 7.78 8.86 -4.16
CA VAL A 8 7.42 9.93 -3.21
C VAL A 8 6.09 10.56 -3.63
N GLY A 9 5.15 10.68 -2.70
CA GLY A 9 3.84 11.27 -2.97
C GLY A 9 2.77 10.29 -3.47
N SER A 10 3.04 8.99 -3.63
CA SER A 10 2.05 8.02 -4.16
C SER A 10 0.80 7.77 -3.29
N GLY A 11 0.75 8.38 -2.09
CA GLY A 11 -0.40 8.32 -1.19
C GLY A 11 -0.34 7.20 -0.16
N LYS A 12 0.86 6.68 0.13
CA LYS A 12 1.10 5.62 1.12
C LYS A 12 0.65 6.01 2.53
N THR A 13 1.02 7.21 2.98
CA THR A 13 0.60 7.74 4.30
C THR A 13 -0.91 7.91 4.37
N ALA A 14 -1.55 8.30 3.26
CA ALA A 14 -3.01 8.39 3.19
C ALA A 14 -3.68 7.00 3.22
N LEU A 15 -3.09 6.00 2.55
CA LEU A 15 -3.58 4.62 2.60
C LEU A 15 -3.41 4.03 4.00
N MET A 16 -2.28 4.27 4.65
CA MET A 16 -2.02 3.86 6.03
C MET A 16 -3.04 4.49 6.99
N LEU A 17 -3.35 5.79 6.82
CA LEU A 17 -4.42 6.43 7.59
C LEU A 17 -5.78 5.76 7.38
N ALA A 18 -6.15 5.48 6.11
CA ALA A 18 -7.43 4.86 5.78
C ALA A 18 -7.55 3.44 6.37
N LEU A 19 -6.49 2.63 6.24
CA LEU A 19 -6.41 1.28 6.80
C LEU A 19 -6.49 1.29 8.33
N CYS A 20 -5.70 2.15 8.99
CA CYS A 20 -5.76 2.28 10.44
C CYS A 20 -7.17 2.64 10.91
N ARG A 21 -7.81 3.63 10.29
CA ARG A 21 -9.19 4.04 10.67
C ARG A 21 -10.21 2.92 10.47
N ALA A 22 -10.09 2.16 9.39
CA ALA A 22 -11.05 1.10 9.10
C ALA A 22 -10.88 -0.15 9.99
N LEU A 23 -9.66 -0.43 10.45
CA LEU A 23 -9.32 -1.67 11.13
C LEU A 23 -9.16 -1.53 12.66
N ARG A 24 -8.78 -0.35 13.17
CA ARG A 24 -8.39 -0.13 14.57
C ARG A 24 -9.44 -0.51 15.62
N ASP A 25 -10.72 -0.48 15.28
CA ASP A 25 -11.79 -0.77 16.23
C ASP A 25 -12.11 -2.27 16.33
N ARG A 26 -11.64 -3.06 15.36
CA ARG A 26 -11.88 -4.51 15.27
C ARG A 26 -10.61 -5.34 15.42
N TYR A 27 -9.45 -4.76 15.16
CA TYR A 27 -8.17 -5.45 15.14
C TYR A 27 -7.12 -4.63 15.91
N SER A 28 -6.18 -5.33 16.55
CA SER A 28 -4.99 -4.67 17.10
C SER A 28 -4.04 -4.33 15.95
N VAL A 29 -4.13 -3.11 15.44
CA VAL A 29 -3.32 -2.65 14.29
C VAL A 29 -2.04 -2.00 14.76
N ALA A 30 -0.92 -2.43 14.19
CA ALA A 30 0.35 -1.72 14.18
C ALA A 30 0.76 -1.50 12.72
N ALA A 31 1.31 -0.34 12.41
CA ALA A 31 1.66 0.01 11.04
C ALA A 31 3.16 0.31 10.97
N VAL A 32 3.89 -0.55 10.24
CA VAL A 32 5.33 -0.46 10.03
C VAL A 32 5.59 -0.21 8.56
N THR A 33 6.41 0.78 8.23
CA THR A 33 6.74 1.14 6.85
C THR A 33 8.26 1.16 6.68
N ASN A 34 8.75 0.49 5.63
CA ASN A 34 10.16 0.46 5.21
C ASN A 34 10.45 1.52 4.13
N ASP A 35 9.65 2.59 4.09
CA ASP A 35 10.01 3.80 3.35
C ASP A 35 10.81 4.74 4.28
N ILE A 36 11.41 5.80 3.74
CA ILE A 36 11.92 6.91 4.55
C ILE A 36 10.71 7.50 5.27
N PHE A 37 10.42 6.99 6.46
CA PHE A 37 9.34 7.49 7.29
C PHE A 37 9.84 8.76 7.95
N THR A 38 9.30 9.88 7.49
CA THR A 38 9.74 11.16 8.05
C THR A 38 8.92 11.49 9.29
N ARG A 39 9.44 12.43 10.09
CA ARG A 39 8.70 12.99 11.22
C ARG A 39 7.35 13.56 10.78
N GLU A 40 7.26 14.10 9.56
CA GLU A 40 6.04 14.64 8.98
C GLU A 40 4.97 13.57 8.75
N ASP A 41 5.34 12.36 8.31
CA ASP A 41 4.39 11.25 8.19
C ASP A 41 3.86 10.80 9.56
N THR A 42 4.73 10.74 10.56
CA THR A 42 4.35 10.43 11.95
C THR A 42 3.35 11.46 12.47
N GLU A 43 3.70 12.75 12.34
CA GLU A 43 2.87 13.87 12.76
C GLU A 43 1.54 13.89 12.00
N PHE A 44 1.54 13.59 10.70
CA PHE A 44 0.32 13.49 9.91
C PHE A 44 -0.61 12.41 10.46
N LEU A 45 -0.10 11.21 10.75
CA LEU A 45 -0.92 10.10 11.27
C LEU A 45 -1.46 10.40 12.67
N VAL A 46 -0.64 10.98 13.56
CA VAL A 46 -1.06 11.39 14.91
C VAL A 46 -2.12 12.50 14.84
N ARG A 47 -1.88 13.56 14.05
CA ARG A 47 -2.84 14.67 13.88
C ARG A 47 -4.18 14.19 13.32
N ASN A 48 -4.15 13.20 12.44
CA ASN A 48 -5.36 12.61 11.85
C ASN A 48 -5.95 11.48 12.70
N GLN A 49 -5.45 11.27 13.92
CA GLN A 49 -5.96 10.25 14.84
C GLN A 49 -6.02 8.86 14.20
N ALA A 50 -4.99 8.48 13.42
CA ALA A 50 -4.91 7.16 12.79
C ALA A 50 -4.99 6.05 13.83
N LEU A 51 -4.14 6.15 14.85
CA LEU A 51 -4.04 5.30 16.03
C LEU A 51 -3.64 6.18 17.24
N PRO A 52 -3.74 5.70 18.49
CA PRO A 52 -3.09 6.34 19.63
C PRO A 52 -1.60 6.57 19.34
N ALA A 53 -1.05 7.71 19.77
CA ALA A 53 0.31 8.13 19.39
C ALA A 53 1.38 7.11 19.83
N GLU A 54 1.17 6.46 20.97
CA GLU A 54 2.00 5.39 21.51
C GLU A 54 2.04 4.13 20.63
N ARG A 55 1.10 3.96 19.69
CA ARG A 55 1.04 2.86 18.73
C ARG A 55 1.59 3.23 17.35
N ILE A 56 2.09 4.46 17.17
CA ILE A 56 2.70 4.92 15.93
C ILE A 56 4.21 5.02 16.17
N VAL A 57 4.95 4.05 15.63
CA VAL A 57 6.41 4.02 15.76
C VAL A 57 7.04 4.16 14.38
N ALA A 58 7.85 5.20 14.23
CA ALA A 58 8.75 5.35 13.11
C ALA A 58 9.87 4.30 13.23
N ILE A 59 9.94 3.37 12.28
CA ILE A 59 11.08 2.45 12.18
C ILE A 59 11.89 2.86 10.96
N GLU A 60 13.04 3.49 11.21
CA GLU A 60 14.00 3.79 10.15
C GLU A 60 14.79 2.52 9.83
N THR A 61 14.27 1.70 8.94
CA THR A 61 15.05 0.64 8.32
C THR A 61 15.94 1.28 7.27
N GLY A 62 17.26 1.14 7.37
CA GLY A 62 18.28 1.80 6.53
C GLY A 62 18.28 1.41 5.06
N GLY A 63 17.15 1.51 4.36
CA GLY A 63 16.99 1.34 2.94
C GLY A 63 17.35 -0.04 2.41
N CYS A 64 17.41 -1.09 3.25
CA CYS A 64 17.77 -2.43 2.80
C CYS A 64 16.51 -3.24 2.41
N PRO A 65 16.19 -3.39 1.11
CA PRO A 65 15.07 -4.18 0.65
C PRO A 65 15.29 -5.70 0.82
N HIS A 66 16.32 -6.16 1.53
CA HIS A 66 16.60 -7.60 1.74
C HIS A 66 16.06 -8.16 3.06
N ALA A 67 15.45 -7.35 3.93
CA ALA A 67 14.72 -7.84 5.12
C ALA A 67 13.37 -8.51 4.79
N ARG A 68 13.12 -8.82 3.50
CA ARG A 68 11.86 -9.30 2.90
C ARG A 68 11.34 -10.63 3.43
N GLY A 69 12.16 -11.45 4.09
CA GLY A 69 11.82 -12.85 4.33
C GLY A 69 11.14 -13.16 5.66
N ARG A 70 11.03 -12.22 6.61
CA ARG A 70 10.63 -12.56 8.00
C ARG A 70 9.80 -11.52 8.76
N LEU A 71 9.38 -10.41 8.13
CA LEU A 71 8.75 -9.29 8.85
C LEU A 71 7.34 -8.89 8.38
N ALA A 72 6.93 -9.26 7.18
CA ALA A 72 5.61 -8.90 6.66
C ALA A 72 4.96 -10.11 5.98
N ASP A 73 3.78 -10.49 6.45
CA ASP A 73 2.96 -11.57 5.89
C ASP A 73 2.19 -11.12 4.62
N TYR A 74 2.14 -9.82 4.35
CA TYR A 74 1.43 -9.25 3.21
C TYR A 74 2.09 -7.94 2.72
N ILE A 75 2.40 -7.87 1.42
CA ILE A 75 3.13 -6.77 0.79
C ILE A 75 2.20 -5.99 -0.16
N ILE A 76 1.97 -4.72 0.17
CA ILE A 76 1.24 -3.78 -0.68
C ILE A 76 2.23 -2.85 -1.37
N TYR A 77 2.23 -2.83 -2.71
CA TYR A 77 3.00 -1.86 -3.49
C TYR A 77 2.09 -0.79 -4.07
N VAL A 78 2.40 0.48 -3.83
CA VAL A 78 1.54 1.61 -4.21
C VAL A 78 2.27 2.48 -5.22
N ILE A 79 1.72 2.55 -6.43
CA ILE A 79 2.10 3.53 -7.46
C ILE A 79 1.00 4.57 -7.60
N ASP A 80 1.29 5.70 -8.22
CA ASP A 80 0.27 6.69 -8.55
C ASP A 80 0.20 6.96 -10.06
N VAL A 81 -0.97 7.41 -10.49
CA VAL A 81 -1.25 7.79 -11.88
C VAL A 81 -0.43 9.01 -12.33
N ALA A 82 -0.07 9.90 -11.38
CA ALA A 82 0.74 11.08 -11.65
C ALA A 82 2.17 10.73 -12.10
N GLY A 83 2.69 9.55 -11.73
CA GLY A 83 3.96 9.00 -12.19
C GLY A 83 3.95 8.53 -13.65
N GLY A 84 2.78 8.52 -14.30
CA GLY A 84 2.59 8.14 -15.70
C GLY A 84 2.00 6.74 -15.91
N ASP A 85 1.28 6.56 -17.00
CA ASP A 85 0.54 5.33 -17.33
C ASP A 85 1.42 4.10 -17.68
N LYS A 86 2.70 4.31 -18.00
CA LYS A 86 3.68 3.26 -18.32
C LYS A 86 4.44 2.73 -17.10
N ILE A 87 4.18 3.23 -15.89
CA ILE A 87 4.87 2.76 -14.69
C ILE A 87 4.71 1.24 -14.49
N PRO A 88 3.51 0.63 -14.63
CA PRO A 88 3.35 -0.82 -14.51
C PRO A 88 4.25 -1.63 -15.46
N ARG A 89 4.51 -1.12 -16.67
CA ARG A 89 5.35 -1.79 -17.69
C ARG A 89 6.79 -2.02 -17.23
N LYS A 90 7.30 -1.21 -16.30
CA LYS A 90 8.69 -1.33 -15.83
C LYS A 90 8.95 -2.67 -15.13
N GLY A 91 7.93 -3.31 -14.57
CA GLY A 91 8.03 -4.70 -14.11
C GLY A 91 9.03 -4.94 -12.98
N GLY A 92 9.38 -3.90 -12.20
CA GLY A 92 10.23 -4.07 -11.03
C GLY A 92 9.58 -4.97 -9.98
N PRO A 93 10.33 -5.50 -9.00
CA PRO A 93 9.82 -6.48 -8.03
C PRO A 93 8.70 -5.93 -7.15
N GLY A 94 8.59 -4.62 -6.94
CA GLY A 94 7.39 -4.05 -6.32
C GLY A 94 6.13 -4.31 -7.16
N ILE A 95 6.23 -4.19 -8.48
CA ILE A 95 5.15 -4.50 -9.40
C ILE A 95 5.01 -6.00 -9.58
N THR A 96 6.05 -6.83 -9.64
CA THR A 96 5.89 -8.25 -9.98
C THR A 96 5.74 -9.20 -8.79
N GLN A 97 6.19 -8.79 -7.59
CA GLN A 97 6.28 -9.69 -6.42
C GLN A 97 5.49 -9.21 -5.21
N SER A 98 4.87 -8.03 -5.23
CA SER A 98 3.95 -7.66 -4.14
C SER A 98 2.72 -8.54 -4.16
N ASP A 99 2.09 -8.76 -3.01
CA ASP A 99 0.82 -9.49 -2.94
C ASP A 99 -0.31 -8.64 -3.52
N LEU A 100 -0.27 -7.32 -3.29
CA LEU A 100 -1.22 -6.35 -3.84
C LEU A 100 -0.51 -5.20 -4.54
N LEU A 101 -0.96 -4.83 -5.74
CA LEU A 101 -0.60 -3.58 -6.40
C LEU A 101 -1.76 -2.58 -6.28
N VAL A 102 -1.50 -1.39 -5.74
CA VAL A 102 -2.47 -0.29 -5.71
C VAL A 102 -2.02 0.78 -6.70
N ILE A 103 -2.91 1.14 -7.63
CA ILE A 103 -2.75 2.23 -8.58
C ILE A 103 -3.61 3.39 -8.10
N ASN A 104 -2.99 4.32 -7.39
CA ASN A 104 -3.69 5.39 -6.66
C ASN A 104 -3.81 6.68 -7.48
N LYS A 105 -4.71 7.58 -7.05
CA LYS A 105 -5.01 8.89 -7.66
C LYS A 105 -5.62 8.78 -9.06
N THR A 106 -6.52 7.82 -9.28
CA THR A 106 -7.14 7.60 -10.59
C THR A 106 -7.98 8.78 -11.06
N ASP A 107 -8.41 9.65 -10.14
CA ASP A 107 -9.05 10.95 -10.41
C ASP A 107 -8.16 11.90 -11.22
N LEU A 108 -6.83 11.77 -11.13
CA LEU A 108 -5.90 12.64 -11.85
C LEU A 108 -5.66 12.21 -13.30
N ALA A 109 -6.13 11.02 -13.72
CA ALA A 109 -5.78 10.41 -15.01
C ALA A 109 -5.98 11.36 -16.20
N THR A 110 -7.15 12.02 -16.26
CA THR A 110 -7.46 12.99 -17.31
C THR A 110 -6.53 14.20 -17.30
N ILE A 111 -6.20 14.71 -16.11
CA ILE A 111 -5.40 15.93 -15.94
C ILE A 111 -3.94 15.68 -16.31
N VAL A 112 -3.41 14.48 -16.03
CA VAL A 112 -2.02 14.12 -16.35
C VAL A 112 -1.87 13.41 -17.70
N GLY A 113 -2.96 13.24 -18.46
CA GLY A 113 -2.96 12.54 -19.74
C GLY A 113 -2.61 11.05 -19.65
N ALA A 114 -2.93 10.40 -18.53
CA ALA A 114 -2.69 8.99 -18.30
C ALA A 114 -3.90 8.13 -18.70
N ASP A 115 -3.64 6.99 -19.35
CA ASP A 115 -4.67 6.02 -19.69
C ASP A 115 -4.71 4.86 -18.67
N LEU A 116 -5.82 4.77 -17.92
CA LEU A 116 -6.02 3.72 -16.93
C LEU A 116 -6.11 2.31 -17.55
N ALA A 117 -6.61 2.19 -18.78
CA ALA A 117 -6.66 0.91 -19.47
C ALA A 117 -5.25 0.43 -19.89
N VAL A 118 -4.35 1.36 -20.23
CA VAL A 118 -2.93 1.04 -20.45
C VAL A 118 -2.29 0.56 -19.16
N MET A 119 -2.56 1.22 -18.03
CA MET A 119 -2.05 0.81 -16.72
C MET A 119 -2.55 -0.58 -16.34
N GLU A 120 -3.84 -0.87 -16.53
CA GLU A 120 -4.45 -2.16 -16.20
C GLU A 120 -3.84 -3.28 -17.04
N ARG A 121 -3.76 -3.08 -18.37
CA ARG A 121 -3.16 -4.04 -19.29
C ARG A 121 -1.71 -4.33 -18.92
N ASP A 122 -0.92 -3.29 -18.67
CA ASP A 122 0.51 -3.44 -18.39
C ASP A 122 0.71 -4.07 -16.98
N ALA A 123 -0.13 -3.75 -15.99
CA ALA A 123 -0.13 -4.41 -14.67
C ALA A 123 -0.46 -5.89 -14.79
N ARG A 124 -1.54 -6.25 -15.50
CA ARG A 124 -1.93 -7.65 -15.76
C ARG A 124 -0.82 -8.42 -16.47
N LYS A 125 -0.17 -7.81 -17.46
CA LYS A 125 0.96 -8.42 -18.16
C LYS A 125 2.14 -8.73 -17.24
N MET A 126 2.45 -7.84 -16.30
CA MET A 126 3.58 -8.02 -15.39
C MET A 126 3.26 -8.95 -14.21
N ARG A 127 2.02 -8.99 -13.75
CA ARG A 127 1.59 -9.68 -12.52
C ARG A 127 0.80 -10.96 -12.73
N GLY A 128 0.37 -11.26 -13.96
CA GLY A 128 -0.54 -12.36 -14.23
C GLY A 128 -1.87 -12.18 -13.49
N THR A 129 -2.15 -13.07 -12.54
CA THR A 129 -3.37 -13.07 -11.71
C THR A 129 -3.22 -12.29 -10.40
N GLY A 130 -2.06 -11.69 -10.12
CA GLY A 130 -1.84 -10.92 -8.89
C GLY A 130 -2.80 -9.73 -8.79
N PRO A 131 -3.46 -9.51 -7.64
CA PRO A 131 -4.50 -8.50 -7.52
C PRO A 131 -3.95 -7.09 -7.72
N THR A 132 -4.76 -6.27 -8.38
CA THR A 132 -4.48 -4.86 -8.67
C THR A 132 -5.73 -4.03 -8.41
N VAL A 133 -5.63 -3.04 -7.52
CA VAL A 133 -6.74 -2.14 -7.19
C VAL A 133 -6.47 -0.75 -7.73
N PHE A 134 -7.44 -0.20 -8.45
CA PHE A 134 -7.45 1.19 -8.90
C PHE A 134 -8.17 2.04 -7.85
N ALA A 135 -7.45 2.99 -7.24
CA ALA A 135 -7.92 3.66 -6.03
C ALA A 135 -7.85 5.19 -6.12
N GLN A 136 -8.71 5.83 -5.34
CA GLN A 136 -8.62 7.24 -4.98
C GLN A 136 -8.71 7.32 -3.47
N VAL A 137 -7.60 7.03 -2.78
CA VAL A 137 -7.62 6.86 -1.32
C VAL A 137 -8.17 8.10 -0.61
N LYS A 138 -7.88 9.32 -1.11
CA LYS A 138 -8.42 10.57 -0.56
C LYS A 138 -9.94 10.68 -0.68
N ASN A 139 -10.52 10.05 -1.69
CA ASN A 139 -11.97 10.05 -1.96
C ASN A 139 -12.63 8.73 -1.51
N ASN A 140 -11.89 7.90 -0.76
CA ASN A 140 -12.33 6.60 -0.28
C ASN A 140 -12.76 5.60 -1.38
N VAL A 141 -12.24 5.74 -2.61
CA VAL A 141 -12.52 4.80 -3.71
C VAL A 141 -11.48 3.68 -3.72
N GLY A 142 -11.93 2.42 -3.74
CA GLY A 142 -11.07 1.23 -3.76
C GLY A 142 -10.49 0.85 -2.38
N VAL A 143 -10.75 1.63 -1.33
CA VAL A 143 -10.23 1.36 0.03
C VAL A 143 -10.84 0.08 0.61
N ASP A 144 -12.15 -0.12 0.47
CA ASP A 144 -12.84 -1.31 0.97
C ASP A 144 -12.36 -2.59 0.27
N GLU A 145 -12.05 -2.50 -1.03
CA GLU A 145 -11.49 -3.62 -1.80
C GLU A 145 -10.08 -3.98 -1.29
N ILE A 146 -9.22 -2.98 -1.05
CA ILE A 146 -7.90 -3.18 -0.46
C ILE A 146 -8.02 -3.86 0.91
N ILE A 147 -8.92 -3.39 1.77
CA ILE A 147 -9.17 -3.98 3.09
C ILE A 147 -9.64 -5.44 2.95
N GLY A 148 -10.57 -5.71 2.03
CA GLY A 148 -11.09 -7.05 1.78
C GLY A 148 -10.00 -8.04 1.39
N LEU A 149 -9.05 -7.61 0.53
CA LEU A 149 -7.90 -8.42 0.14
C LEU A 149 -6.95 -8.70 1.31
N ILE A 150 -6.61 -7.66 2.09
CA ILE A 150 -5.77 -7.81 3.29
C ILE A 150 -6.40 -8.80 4.28
N LEU A 151 -7.68 -8.63 4.59
CA LEU A 151 -8.39 -9.48 5.55
C LEU A 151 -8.62 -10.89 5.02
N GLY A 152 -8.82 -11.06 3.71
CA GLY A 152 -8.92 -12.38 3.07
C GLY A 152 -7.63 -13.18 3.23
N GLU A 153 -6.50 -12.54 3.01
CA GLU A 153 -5.17 -13.16 3.10
C GLU A 153 -4.76 -13.42 4.55
N TRP A 154 -5.07 -12.49 5.47
CA TRP A 154 -4.90 -12.72 6.91
C TRP A 154 -5.73 -13.91 7.43
N LYS A 155 -6.94 -14.11 6.91
CA LYS A 155 -7.75 -15.30 7.26
C LYS A 155 -7.16 -16.57 6.65
N ALA A 156 -6.68 -16.50 5.41
CA ALA A 156 -6.09 -17.64 4.71
C ALA A 156 -4.76 -18.11 5.34
N SER A 157 -3.99 -17.20 5.96
CA SER A 157 -2.76 -17.55 6.67
C SER A 157 -2.97 -18.32 7.97
N GLY A 158 -4.21 -18.48 8.44
CA GLY A 158 -4.55 -19.17 9.68
C GLY A 158 -4.37 -18.32 10.94
N ALA A 159 -3.87 -17.08 10.82
CA ALA A 159 -3.67 -16.16 11.94
C ALA A 159 -4.98 -15.70 12.62
N ALA A 160 -6.13 -15.91 11.97
CA ALA A 160 -7.44 -15.65 12.57
C ALA A 160 -7.77 -16.57 13.77
N GLY A 161 -7.09 -17.72 13.90
CA GLY A 161 -7.35 -18.70 14.97
C GLY A 161 -6.80 -18.34 16.36
N GLU A 162 -5.93 -17.33 16.48
CA GLU A 162 -5.31 -16.94 17.76
C GLU A 162 -5.91 -15.65 18.37
N ALA A 163 -6.65 -14.85 17.60
CA ALA A 163 -7.14 -13.55 18.06
C ALA A 163 -8.50 -13.60 18.81
N ASP A 164 -9.23 -14.71 18.69
CA ASP A 164 -10.54 -14.94 19.33
C ASP A 164 -10.47 -15.93 20.52
N ALA A 165 -9.27 -16.24 21.04
CA ALA A 165 -9.03 -17.16 22.17
C ALA A 165 -8.61 -16.44 23.46
#